data_AF-A0A368CAZ1-F1
#
_entry.id   AF-A0A368CAZ1-F1
#
_cell.length_a   1.000
_cell.length_b   1.000
_cell.length_c   1.000
_cell.angle_alpha   90.00
_cell.angle_beta   90.00
_cell.angle_gamma   90.00
#
_symmetry.space_group_name_H-M   'P 1'
#
loop_
_entity.id
_entity.type
_entity.pdbx_description
1 polymer ?
#
loop_
_entity_poly.entity_id
_entity_poly.type
_entity_poly.pdbx_seq_one_letter_code
_entity_poly.pdbx_strand_id
1 'polypeptide(L)'
;MSITKFPFIALALSIIFLVVLTLGGHVQANGMTVLPLLTLLLVSEFGFIMNLIAVYIVIKHRCQQTISANNIALIAIALGFSVYFLTQGLSFWPR
;
A
#
# COMPACT_ATOMS: atom_id res chain seq x y z
N MET A 1 11.40 3.42 -17.72
CA MET A 1 11.23 4.18 -16.46
C MET A 1 12.34 3.77 -15.49
N SER A 2 13.05 4.70 -14.84
CA SER A 2 14.14 4.31 -13.92
C SER A 2 13.55 3.72 -12.63
N ILE A 3 14.06 2.55 -12.21
CA ILE A 3 13.64 1.84 -11.00
C ILE A 3 13.75 2.70 -9.73
N THR A 4 14.60 3.73 -9.78
CA THR A 4 14.80 4.70 -8.70
C THR A 4 13.59 5.58 -8.40
N LYS A 5 12.63 5.71 -9.33
CA LYS A 5 11.39 6.48 -9.17
C LYS A 5 10.22 5.64 -8.67
N PHE A 6 10.31 4.31 -8.78
CA PHE A 6 9.24 3.39 -8.37
C PHE A 6 8.71 3.63 -6.95
N PRO A 7 9.55 3.88 -5.93
CA PRO A 7 9.06 4.07 -4.56
C PRO A 7 8.11 5.26 -4.42
N PHE A 8 8.32 6.35 -5.17
CA PHE A 8 7.42 7.51 -5.16
C PHE A 8 6.08 7.22 -5.83
N ILE A 9 6.08 6.42 -6.90
CA ILE A 9 4.85 6.00 -7.58
C ILE A 9 4.05 5.05 -6.71
N ALA A 10 4.72 4.12 -6.03
CA ALA A 10 4.07 3.23 -5.07
C ALA A 10 3.38 4.02 -3.95
N LEU A 11 4.03 5.06 -3.41
CA LEU A 11 3.43 5.95 -2.41
C LEU A 11 2.23 6.74 -2.98
N ALA A 12 2.37 7.33 -4.17
CA ALA A 12 1.27 8.06 -4.80
C ALA A 12 0.06 7.15 -5.04
N LEU A 13 0.29 5.92 -5.52
CA LEU A 13 -0.77 4.95 -5.75
C LEU A 13 -1.39 4.43 -4.44
N SER A 14 -0.60 4.32 -3.38
CA SER A 14 -1.09 3.97 -2.04
C SER A 14 -2.11 4.97 -1.52
N ILE A 15 -1.89 6.27 -1.77
CA ILE A 15 -2.87 7.31 -1.41
C ILE A 15 -4.18 7.10 -2.18
N ILE A 16 -4.10 6.80 -3.48
CA ILE A 16 -5.28 6.53 -4.31
C ILE A 16 -6.04 5.31 -3.79
N PHE A 17 -5.34 4.21 -3.48
CA PHE A 17 -5.96 3.00 -2.94
C PHE A 17 -6.57 3.22 -1.56
N LEU A 18 -5.98 4.07 -0.72
CA LEU A 18 -6.57 4.42 0.58
C LEU A 18 -7.94 5.10 0.38
N VAL A 19 -8.05 6.01 -0.59
CA VAL A 19 -9.35 6.62 -0.96
C VAL A 19 -10.34 5.56 -1.46
N VAL A 20 -9.89 4.61 -2.29
CA VAL A 20 -10.74 3.51 -2.77
C VAL A 20 -11.24 2.63 -1.62
N LEU A 21 -10.37 2.26 -0.67
CA LEU A 21 -10.75 1.41 0.46
C LEU A 21 -11.70 2.12 1.43
N THR A 22 -11.50 3.41 1.68
CA THR A 22 -12.36 4.19 2.59
C THR A 22 -13.76 4.42 2.03
N LEU A 23 -13.88 4.71 0.73
CA LEU A 23 -15.17 4.87 0.06
C LEU A 23 -15.84 3.54 -0.25
N GLY A 24 -15.06 2.54 -0.67
CA GLY A 24 -15.54 1.23 -1.10
C GLY A 24 -15.92 0.28 0.03
N GLY A 25 -15.23 0.40 1.17
CA GLY A 25 -15.44 -0.44 2.35
C GLY A 25 -16.66 -0.07 3.18
N HIS A 26 -17.38 0.99 2.83
CA HIS A 26 -18.61 1.37 3.54
C HIS A 26 -19.70 0.31 3.31
N VAL A 27 -20.26 -0.21 4.41
CA VAL A 27 -21.36 -1.17 4.36
C VAL A 27 -22.65 -0.39 4.16
N GLN A 28 -23.32 -0.61 3.04
CA GLN A 28 -24.61 -0.01 2.74
C GLN A 28 -25.73 -0.63 3.59
N ALA A 29 -26.88 0.04 3.65
CA ALA A 29 -28.04 -0.38 4.47
C ALA A 29 -28.58 -1.79 4.15
N ASN A 30 -28.18 -2.37 3.03
CA ASN A 30 -28.48 -3.73 2.59
C ASN A 30 -27.45 -4.78 3.07
N GLY A 31 -26.48 -4.41 3.90
CA GLY A 31 -25.42 -5.29 4.40
C GLY A 31 -24.30 -5.59 3.38
N MET A 32 -24.35 -4.98 2.19
CA MET A 32 -23.32 -5.14 1.15
C MET A 32 -22.36 -3.94 1.15
N THR A 33 -21.07 -4.19 0.92
CA THR A 33 -20.08 -3.13 0.69
C THR A 33 -20.34 -2.39 -0.63
N VAL A 34 -19.95 -1.12 -0.73
CA VAL A 34 -20.07 -0.33 -1.98
C VAL A 34 -19.28 -0.97 -3.12
N LEU A 35 -18.08 -1.47 -2.83
CA LEU A 35 -17.28 -2.27 -3.74
C LEU A 35 -17.40 -3.76 -3.38
N PRO A 36 -17.39 -4.69 -4.36
CA PRO A 36 -17.37 -6.11 -4.07
C PRO A 36 -16.21 -6.47 -3.14
N LEU A 37 -16.45 -7.38 -2.19
CA LEU A 37 -15.47 -7.79 -1.18
C LEU A 37 -14.13 -8.22 -1.80
N LEU A 38 -14.21 -8.99 -2.90
CA LEU A 38 -13.04 -9.45 -3.63
C LEU A 38 -12.21 -8.28 -4.19
N THR A 39 -12.86 -7.19 -4.61
CA THR A 39 -12.17 -5.99 -5.11
C THR A 39 -11.44 -5.27 -3.97
N LEU A 40 -12.05 -5.17 -2.79
CA LEU A 40 -11.40 -4.59 -1.60
C LEU A 40 -10.19 -5.41 -1.16
N LEU A 41 -10.32 -6.74 -1.15
CA LEU A 41 -9.22 -7.67 -0.90
C LEU A 41 -8.08 -7.49 -1.92
N LEU A 42 -8.39 -7.52 -3.21
CA LEU A 42 -7.39 -7.36 -4.26
C LEU A 42 -6.64 -6.03 -4.17
N VAL A 43 -7.35 -4.92 -3.93
CA VAL A 43 -6.74 -3.60 -3.76
C VAL A 43 -5.82 -3.58 -2.54
N SER A 44 -6.23 -4.22 -1.44
CA SER A 44 -5.41 -4.32 -0.22
C SER A 44 -4.14 -5.17 -0.44
N GLU A 45 -4.25 -6.33 -1.08
CA GLU A 45 -3.09 -7.18 -1.38
C GLU A 45 -2.12 -6.51 -2.34
N PHE A 46 -2.64 -5.88 -3.38
CA PHE A 46 -1.82 -5.17 -4.35
C PHE A 46 -1.11 -3.96 -3.71
N GLY A 47 -1.82 -3.20 -2.87
CA GLY A 47 -1.24 -2.11 -2.07
C GLY A 47 -0.13 -2.59 -1.13
N PHE A 48 -0.31 -3.73 -0.46
CA PHE A 48 0.70 -4.36 0.38
C PHE A 48 1.95 -4.74 -0.43
N ILE A 49 1.80 -5.53 -1.50
CA ILE A 49 2.92 -6.03 -2.31
C ILE A 49 3.71 -4.88 -2.94
N MET A 50 3.02 -3.88 -3.50
CA MET A 50 3.64 -2.72 -4.13
C MET A 50 4.53 -1.93 -3.16
N ASN A 51 4.05 -1.70 -1.94
CA ASN A 51 4.83 -1.00 -0.92
C ASN A 51 6.03 -1.83 -0.44
N LEU A 52 5.87 -3.14 -0.31
CA LEU A 52 6.97 -4.03 0.04
C LEU A 52 8.10 -4.02 -1.02
N ILE A 53 7.73 -4.00 -2.31
CA ILE A 53 8.68 -3.83 -3.41
C ILE A 53 9.35 -2.46 -3.37
N ALA A 54 8.61 -1.40 -3.04
CA ALA A 54 9.18 -0.05 -2.89
C ALA A 54 10.25 -0.02 -1.79
N VAL A 55 9.98 -0.63 -0.63
CA VAL A 55 10.94 -0.77 0.47
C VAL A 55 12.18 -1.52 0.01
N TYR A 56 12.01 -2.67 -0.66
CA TYR A 56 13.13 -3.46 -1.19
C TYR A 56 14.00 -2.65 -2.16
N ILE A 57 13.39 -1.91 -3.08
CA ILE A 57 14.12 -1.07 -4.05
C ILE A 57 14.92 0.02 -3.35
N VAL A 58 14.37 0.68 -2.32
CA VAL A 58 15.08 1.74 -1.59
C VAL A 58 16.28 1.17 -0.83
N ILE A 59 16.08 0.04 -0.13
CA ILE A 59 17.15 -0.64 0.60
C ILE A 59 18.27 -1.06 -0.37
N LYS A 60 17.92 -1.72 -1.48
CA LYS A 60 18.90 -2.26 -2.43
C LYS A 60 19.60 -1.18 -3.24
N HIS A 61 18.88 -0.21 -3.78
CA HIS A 61 19.45 0.74 -4.74
C HIS A 61 19.88 2.08 -4.12
N ARG A 62 19.32 2.49 -2.97
CA ARG A 62 19.64 3.78 -2.35
C ARG A 62 20.49 3.64 -1.09
N CYS A 63 20.17 2.71 -0.19
CA CYS A 63 20.95 2.53 1.03
C CYS A 63 22.34 1.92 0.79
N GLN A 64 22.53 1.14 -0.29
CA GLN A 64 23.87 0.64 -0.66
C GLN A 64 24.83 1.74 -1.10
N GLN A 65 24.31 2.89 -1.56
CA GLN A 65 25.12 4.04 -1.99
C GLN A 65 25.31 5.04 -0.85
N THR A 66 24.24 5.42 -0.15
CA THR A 66 24.30 6.34 0.99
C THR A 66 23.07 6.18 1.88
N ILE A 67 23.30 5.96 3.17
CA ILE A 67 22.23 5.99 4.18
C ILE A 67 21.94 7.47 4.48
N SER A 68 20.82 7.96 3.93
CA SER A 68 20.32 9.32 4.16
C SER A 68 19.02 9.25 4.96
N ALA A 69 18.78 10.25 5.81
CA ALA A 69 17.52 10.40 6.56
C ALA A 69 16.28 10.33 5.65
N ASN A 70 16.39 10.84 4.41
CA ASN A 70 15.31 10.78 3.43
C ASN A 70 14.99 9.33 2.99
N ASN A 71 16.01 8.49 2.81
CA ASN A 71 15.81 7.08 2.45
C ASN A 71 15.16 6.31 3.61
N ILE A 72 15.55 6.61 4.86
CA ILE A 72 14.95 6.02 6.06
C ILE A 72 13.48 6.43 6.19
N ALA A 73 13.17 7.72 6.02
CA ALA A 73 11.80 8.22 6.04
C ALA A 73 10.95 7.53 4.96
N LEU A 74 11.48 7.38 3.75
CA LEU A 74 10.75 6.76 2.65
C LEU A 74 10.49 5.27 2.89
N ILE A 75 11.46 4.55 3.46
CA ILE A 75 11.27 3.15 3.92
C ILE A 75 10.18 3.09 4.99
N ALA A 76 10.25 3.95 6.01
CA ALA A 76 9.30 3.95 7.11
C ALA A 76 7.88 4.22 6.64
N ILE A 77 7.67 5.19 5.74
CA ILE A 77 6.36 5.50 5.17
C ILE A 77 5.83 4.33 4.33
N ALA A 78 6.65 3.77 3.43
CA ALA A 78 6.23 2.64 2.60
C ALA A 78 5.92 1.39 3.44
N LEU A 79 6.72 1.10 4.47
CA LEU A 79 6.42 0.05 5.44
C LEU A 79 5.10 0.32 6.18
N GLY A 80 4.87 1.55 6.62
CA GLY A 80 3.63 1.95 7.27
C GLY A 80 2.40 1.69 6.40
N PHE A 81 2.45 2.09 5.12
CA PHE A 81 1.39 1.77 4.16
C PHE A 81 1.23 0.26 3.95
N SER A 82 2.34 -0.48 3.82
CA SER A 82 2.33 -1.93 3.68
C SER A 82 1.57 -2.59 4.83
N VAL A 83 1.92 -2.26 6.07
CA VAL A 83 1.24 -2.80 7.26
C VAL A 83 -0.24 -2.41 7.27
N TYR A 84 -0.56 -1.15 6.96
CA TYR A 84 -1.95 -0.69 6.88
C TYR A 84 -2.77 -1.52 5.89
N PHE A 85 -2.30 -1.68 4.65
CA PHE A 85 -3.00 -2.47 3.64
C PHE A 85 -3.16 -3.94 4.05
N LEU A 86 -2.15 -4.53 4.68
CA LEU A 86 -2.25 -5.88 5.21
C LEU A 86 -3.35 -5.99 6.28
N THR A 87 -3.41 -5.05 7.22
CA THR A 87 -4.46 -5.05 8.26
C THR A 87 -5.86 -4.86 7.69
N GLN A 88 -6.01 -4.02 6.67
CA GLN A 88 -7.29 -3.84 5.97
C GLN A 88 -7.71 -5.12 5.24
N GLY A 89 -6.80 -5.77 4.51
CA GLY A 89 -7.07 -7.04 3.85
C GLY A 89 -7.54 -8.13 4.82
N LEU A 90 -6.87 -8.23 5.97
CA LEU A 90 -7.28 -9.15 7.04
C LEU A 90 -8.65 -8.79 7.64
N SER A 91 -8.99 -7.50 7.72
CA SER A 91 -10.30 -7.05 8.23
C SER A 91 -11.44 -7.33 7.25
N PHE A 92 -11.17 -7.30 5.93
CA PHE A 92 -12.14 -7.67 4.91
C PHE A 92 -12.27 -9.17 4.71
N TRP A 93 -11.41 -9.98 5.33
CA TRP A 93 -11.52 -11.42 5.23
C TRP A 93 -12.84 -11.89 5.86
N PRO A 94 -13.74 -12.52 5.09
CA PRO A 94 -14.99 -13.00 5.64
C PRO A 94 -14.70 -14.12 6.65
N ARG A 95 -15.23 -13.96 7.86
CA ARG A 95 -15.22 -15.01 8.90
C ARG A 95 -16.37 -15.98 8.70
#